data_AF-A0A2N1Q732-F1
#
_entry.id   AF-A0A2N1Q732-F1
#
_cell.length_a   1.000
_cell.length_b   1.000
_cell.length_c   1.000
_cell.angle_alpha   90.00
_cell.angle_beta   90.00
_cell.angle_gamma   90.00
#
_symmetry.space_group_name_H-M   'P 1'
#
loop_
_entity.id
_entity.type
_entity.pdbx_description
1 polymer ?
#
loop_
_entity_poly.entity_id
_entity_poly.type
_entity_poly.pdbx_seq_one_letter_code
_entity_poly.pdbx_strand_id
1 'polypeptide(L)'
;ADITLGSAGAIVNILILAFLILYNKKVKFVFVLVPIVGIALATDFWDIIILKDYLPSGYGLKLVLFIFGTTILTFGLALMIITSFPAMVYDELTLTLMKILNIKNFFTTRIGIEVAGVLLAIFFGFAADIRFGAVSFGTFILAIIIGPLISLHMKWLGHVLKWKTS
;
A
#
# COMPACT_ATOMS: atom_id res chain seq x y z
N ALA A 1 25.77 -2.20 -3.04
CA ALA A 1 24.62 -2.92 -3.60
C ALA A 1 23.48 -1.93 -3.62
N ASP A 2 22.94 -1.63 -4.80
CA ASP A 2 21.84 -0.69 -4.93
C ASP A 2 20.57 -1.28 -4.30
N ILE A 3 19.84 -0.47 -3.54
CA ILE A 3 18.57 -0.88 -2.92
C ILE A 3 17.50 -0.88 -4.01
N THR A 4 16.90 -2.04 -4.28
CA THR A 4 15.79 -2.21 -5.22
C THR A 4 14.46 -1.68 -4.66
N LEU A 5 13.45 -1.47 -5.51
CA LEU A 5 12.12 -1.05 -5.05
C LEU A 5 11.48 -2.06 -4.08
N GLY A 6 11.62 -3.35 -4.38
CA GLY A 6 11.13 -4.43 -3.53
C GLY A 6 11.85 -4.47 -2.18
N SER A 7 13.18 -4.36 -2.16
CA SER A 7 13.95 -4.34 -0.91
C SER A 7 13.71 -3.08 -0.08
N ALA A 8 13.60 -1.89 -0.70
CA ALA A 8 13.20 -0.66 -0.02
C ALA A 8 11.80 -0.81 0.62
N GLY A 9 10.84 -1.32 -0.14
CA GLY A 9 9.48 -1.60 0.34
C GLY A 9 9.46 -2.59 1.49
N ALA A 10 10.26 -3.66 1.41
CA ALA A 10 10.38 -4.65 2.48
C ALA A 10 10.93 -4.04 3.77
N ILE A 11 12.00 -3.22 3.68
CA ILE A 11 12.61 -2.55 4.84
C ILE A 11 11.58 -1.67 5.55
N VAL A 12 10.86 -0.81 4.81
CA VAL A 12 9.83 0.06 5.38
C VAL A 12 8.72 -0.77 6.05
N ASN A 13 8.24 -1.83 5.38
CA ASN A 13 7.22 -2.71 5.95
C ASN A 13 7.70 -3.43 7.22
N ILE A 14 8.95 -3.87 7.26
CA ILE A 14 9.55 -4.52 8.44
C ILE A 14 9.67 -3.53 9.60
N LEU A 15 10.06 -2.27 9.33
CA LEU A 15 10.12 -1.22 10.36
C LEU A 15 8.74 -0.92 10.96
N ILE A 16 7.70 -0.82 10.11
CA ILE A 16 6.32 -0.64 10.59
C ILE A 16 5.87 -1.88 11.37
N LEU A 17 6.18 -3.09 10.88
CA LEU A 17 5.85 -4.33 11.57
C LEU A 17 6.51 -4.42 12.96
N ALA A 18 7.77 -4.01 13.06
CA ALA A 18 8.49 -3.95 14.34
C ALA A 18 7.78 -2.99 15.31
N PHE A 19 7.38 -1.79 14.87
CA PHE A 19 6.57 -0.87 15.66
C PHE A 19 5.24 -1.52 16.12
N LEU A 20 4.54 -2.22 15.22
CA LEU A 20 3.29 -2.90 15.54
C LEU A 20 3.45 -4.01 16.57
N ILE A 21 4.52 -4.81 16.46
CA ILE A 21 4.84 -5.87 17.43
C ILE A 21 5.14 -5.25 18.79
N LEU A 22 5.94 -4.19 18.85
CA LEU A 22 6.29 -3.51 20.10
C LEU A 22 5.05 -2.91 20.77
N TYR A 23 4.16 -2.28 20.00
CA TYR A 23 2.97 -1.63 20.52
C TYR A 23 1.89 -2.64 20.95
N ASN A 24 1.54 -3.59 20.07
CA ASN A 24 0.43 -4.52 20.31
C ASN A 24 0.85 -5.78 21.09
N LYS A 25 2.15 -6.10 21.15
CA LYS A 25 2.74 -7.29 21.83
C LYS A 25 2.16 -8.63 21.36
N LYS A 26 1.81 -8.78 20.07
CA LYS A 26 1.23 -10.03 19.54
C LYS A 26 2.17 -10.74 18.57
N VAL A 27 2.46 -12.02 18.83
CA VAL A 27 3.31 -12.85 17.96
C VAL A 27 2.67 -13.15 16.60
N LYS A 28 1.34 -13.03 16.47
CA LYS A 28 0.61 -13.22 15.21
C LYS A 28 1.16 -12.37 14.05
N PHE A 29 1.84 -11.26 14.35
CA PHE A 29 2.46 -10.38 13.37
C PHE A 29 3.64 -11.01 12.63
N VAL A 30 4.24 -12.09 13.14
CA VAL A 30 5.32 -12.82 12.45
C VAL A 30 4.82 -13.41 11.12
N PHE A 31 3.56 -13.85 11.04
CA PHE A 31 2.97 -14.35 9.80
C PHE A 31 2.85 -13.27 8.70
N VAL A 32 2.91 -11.99 9.06
CA VAL A 32 2.91 -10.87 8.10
C VAL A 32 4.23 -10.77 7.33
N LEU A 33 5.31 -11.42 7.79
CA LEU A 33 6.56 -11.48 7.02
C LEU A 33 6.40 -12.22 5.69
N VAL A 34 5.54 -13.24 5.63
CA VAL A 34 5.31 -14.02 4.41
C VAL A 34 4.80 -13.13 3.27
N PRO A 35 3.69 -12.36 3.44
CA PRO A 35 3.25 -11.44 2.39
C PRO A 35 4.23 -10.29 2.14
N ILE A 36 4.98 -9.80 3.13
CA ILE A 36 6.01 -8.76 2.89
C ILE A 36 7.07 -9.26 1.90
N VAL A 37 7.62 -10.45 2.16
CA VAL A 37 8.64 -11.05 1.29
C VAL A 37 8.05 -11.37 -0.08
N GLY A 38 6.84 -11.94 -0.13
CA GLY A 38 6.15 -12.24 -1.38
C GLY A 38 5.93 -11.00 -2.25
N ILE A 39 5.46 -9.90 -1.67
CA ILE A 39 5.26 -8.63 -2.38
C ILE A 39 6.60 -8.06 -2.84
N ALA A 40 7.63 -8.05 -1.97
CA ALA A 40 8.95 -7.52 -2.33
C ALA A 40 9.57 -8.26 -3.52
N LEU A 41 9.53 -9.60 -3.49
CA LEU A 41 10.01 -10.44 -4.60
C LEU A 41 9.20 -10.22 -5.87
N ALA A 42 7.87 -10.12 -5.75
CA ALA A 42 7.01 -9.84 -6.90
C ALA A 42 7.30 -8.45 -7.49
N THR A 43 7.49 -7.42 -6.66
CA THR A 43 7.86 -6.07 -7.10
C THR A 43 9.16 -6.09 -7.89
N ASP A 44 10.21 -6.71 -7.35
CA ASP A 44 11.51 -6.79 -8.04
C ASP A 44 11.43 -7.66 -9.32
N PHE A 45 10.64 -8.72 -9.32
CA PHE A 45 10.39 -9.51 -10.52
C PHE A 45 9.78 -8.65 -11.65
N TRP A 46 8.73 -7.89 -11.34
CA TRP A 46 8.10 -7.03 -12.35
C TRP A 46 8.99 -5.86 -12.75
N ASP A 47 9.65 -5.20 -11.80
CA ASP A 47 10.49 -4.02 -12.04
C ASP A 47 11.78 -4.37 -12.80
N ILE A 48 12.52 -5.40 -12.35
CA ILE A 48 13.89 -5.68 -12.81
C ILE A 48 13.92 -6.70 -13.95
N ILE A 49 12.95 -7.61 -14.02
CA ILE A 49 12.96 -8.70 -15.01
C ILE A 49 11.98 -8.40 -16.15
N ILE A 50 10.73 -8.05 -15.83
CA ILE A 50 9.69 -7.91 -16.85
C ILE A 50 9.66 -6.50 -17.48
N LEU A 51 9.74 -5.45 -16.67
CA LEU A 51 9.51 -4.06 -17.09
C LEU A 51 10.77 -3.18 -17.09
N LYS A 52 11.95 -3.78 -16.91
CA LYS A 52 13.23 -3.09 -16.70
C LYS A 52 13.47 -1.86 -17.59
N ASP A 53 13.23 -2.02 -18.89
CA ASP A 53 13.47 -0.99 -19.90
C ASP A 53 12.15 -0.42 -20.49
N TYR A 54 11.01 -0.75 -19.87
CA TYR A 54 9.70 -0.34 -20.34
C TYR A 54 9.34 1.05 -19.83
N LEU A 55 9.58 2.06 -20.66
CA LEU A 55 9.17 3.44 -20.42
C LEU A 55 8.01 3.80 -21.35
N PRO A 56 6.75 3.72 -20.90
CA PRO A 56 5.61 4.10 -21.72
C PRO A 56 5.74 5.60 -22.07
N SER A 57 5.84 5.94 -23.36
CA SER A 57 6.07 7.32 -23.80
C SER A 57 4.77 8.11 -23.99
N GLY A 58 3.71 7.46 -24.47
CA GLY A 58 2.41 8.11 -24.73
C GLY A 58 1.60 8.39 -23.45
N TYR A 59 1.09 9.62 -23.31
CA TYR A 59 0.24 10.02 -22.18
C TYR A 59 -1.03 9.14 -22.05
N GLY A 60 -1.64 8.76 -23.18
CA GLY A 60 -2.80 7.86 -23.18
C GLY A 60 -2.48 6.47 -22.60
N LEU A 61 -1.34 5.90 -22.99
CA LEU A 61 -0.89 4.60 -22.47
C LEU A 61 -0.56 4.67 -20.98
N LYS A 62 0.11 5.75 -20.53
CA LYS A 62 0.35 6.01 -19.10
C LYS A 62 -0.94 6.05 -18.30
N LEU A 63 -1.97 6.74 -18.81
CA LEU A 63 -3.26 6.86 -18.14
C LEU A 63 -3.98 5.50 -18.04
N VAL A 64 -3.98 4.72 -19.14
CA VAL A 64 -4.58 3.38 -19.16
C VAL A 64 -3.88 2.45 -18.17
N LEU A 65 -2.54 2.43 -18.17
CA LEU A 65 -1.76 1.62 -17.24
C LEU A 65 -1.97 2.06 -15.78
N PHE A 66 -2.07 3.37 -15.52
CA PHE A 66 -2.35 3.90 -14.20
C PHE A 66 -3.73 3.48 -13.69
N ILE A 67 -4.78 3.64 -14.49
CA ILE A 67 -6.14 3.23 -14.12
C ILE A 67 -6.18 1.73 -13.88
N PHE A 68 -5.66 0.93 -14.83
CA PHE A 68 -5.66 -0.52 -14.74
C PHE A 68 -4.88 -1.03 -13.52
N GLY A 69 -3.67 -0.50 -13.29
CA GLY A 69 -2.85 -0.84 -12.13
C GLY A 69 -3.53 -0.47 -10.82
N THR A 70 -4.15 0.72 -10.74
CA THR A 70 -4.90 1.16 -9.56
C THR A 70 -6.09 0.24 -9.27
N THR A 71 -6.85 -0.13 -10.31
CA THR A 71 -7.98 -1.04 -10.19
C THR A 71 -7.54 -2.42 -9.72
N ILE A 72 -6.50 -3.01 -10.33
CA ILE A 72 -5.97 -4.32 -9.90
C ILE A 72 -5.47 -4.27 -8.46
N LEU A 73 -4.70 -3.23 -8.10
CA LEU A 73 -4.15 -3.08 -6.75
C LEU A 73 -5.25 -3.04 -5.70
N THR A 74 -6.22 -2.13 -5.86
CA THR A 74 -7.30 -1.94 -4.90
C THR A 74 -8.29 -3.11 -4.87
N PHE A 75 -8.47 -3.81 -6.00
CA PHE A 75 -9.25 -5.03 -6.07
C PHE A 75 -8.57 -6.18 -5.30
N GLY A 76 -7.26 -6.37 -5.50
CA GLY A 76 -6.47 -7.34 -4.74
C GLY A 76 -6.51 -7.08 -3.23
N LEU A 77 -6.39 -5.81 -2.82
CA LEU A 77 -6.55 -5.41 -1.42
C LEU A 77 -7.95 -5.75 -0.88
N ALA A 78 -9.02 -5.46 -1.64
CA ALA A 78 -10.38 -5.79 -1.24
C ALA A 78 -10.60 -7.31 -1.06
N LEU A 79 -10.03 -8.13 -1.96
CA LEU A 79 -10.08 -9.59 -1.84
C LEU A 79 -9.36 -10.09 -0.58
N MET A 80 -8.18 -9.53 -0.26
CA MET A 80 -7.44 -9.90 0.95
C MET A 80 -8.26 -9.61 2.22
N ILE A 81 -8.94 -8.46 2.26
CA ILE A 81 -9.80 -8.09 3.40
C ILE A 81 -10.98 -9.07 3.54
N ILE A 82 -11.70 -9.33 2.44
CA ILE A 82 -12.90 -10.19 2.48
C ILE A 82 -12.55 -11.65 2.84
N THR A 83 -11.43 -12.16 2.32
CA THR A 83 -10.97 -13.53 2.61
C THR A 83 -10.36 -13.67 4.01
N SER A 84 -10.29 -12.58 4.79
CA SER A 84 -9.63 -12.56 6.10
C SER A 84 -8.18 -13.06 6.03
N PHE A 85 -7.52 -12.86 4.89
CA PHE A 85 -6.09 -13.11 4.75
C PHE A 85 -5.34 -12.26 5.77
N PRO A 86 -4.19 -12.71 6.32
CA PRO A 86 -3.47 -11.97 7.35
C PRO A 86 -3.35 -10.49 6.99
N ALA A 87 -3.87 -9.64 7.87
CA ALA A 87 -3.99 -8.21 7.62
C ALA A 87 -2.61 -7.64 7.24
N MET A 88 -2.58 -6.89 6.13
CA MET A 88 -1.36 -6.25 5.65
C MET A 88 -0.82 -5.29 6.71
N VAL A 89 0.49 -5.04 6.68
CA VAL A 89 1.18 -4.15 7.63
C VAL A 89 0.47 -2.81 7.76
N TYR A 90 0.05 -2.21 6.63
CA TYR A 90 -0.65 -0.92 6.62
C TYR A 90 -2.08 -0.98 7.16
N ASP A 91 -2.75 -2.13 7.09
CA ASP A 91 -4.10 -2.28 7.65
C ASP A 91 -4.04 -2.37 9.18
N GLU A 92 -3.08 -3.13 9.70
CA GLU A 92 -2.81 -3.19 11.14
C GLU A 92 -2.26 -1.85 11.67
N LEU A 93 -1.49 -1.12 10.87
CA LEU A 93 -1.12 0.27 11.18
C LEU A 93 -2.35 1.18 11.24
N THR A 94 -3.27 1.05 10.28
CA THR A 94 -4.53 1.80 10.27
C THR A 94 -5.33 1.55 11.53
N LEU A 95 -5.57 0.28 11.87
CA LEU A 95 -6.32 -0.09 13.08
C LEU A 95 -5.61 0.33 14.37
N THR A 96 -4.28 0.29 14.40
CA THR A 96 -3.49 0.73 15.56
C THR A 96 -3.56 2.25 15.73
N LEU A 97 -3.42 3.01 14.66
CA LEU A 97 -3.53 4.47 14.69
C LEU A 97 -4.95 4.95 15.01
N MET A 98 -5.99 4.24 14.53
CA MET A 98 -7.37 4.49 14.94
C MET A 98 -7.53 4.43 16.47
N LYS A 99 -6.89 3.45 17.13
CA LYS A 99 -6.92 3.31 18.59
C LYS A 99 -6.12 4.40 19.29
N ILE A 100 -4.93 4.72 18.78
CA ILE A 100 -4.04 5.73 19.38
C ILE A 100 -4.67 7.13 19.28
N LEU A 101 -5.21 7.47 18.12
CA LEU A 101 -5.77 8.80 17.81
C LEU A 101 -7.27 8.91 18.10
N ASN A 102 -7.89 7.82 18.55
CA ASN A 102 -9.33 7.73 18.83
C ASN A 102 -10.22 8.09 17.62
N ILE A 103 -9.77 7.71 16.41
CA ILE A 103 -10.49 7.92 15.15
C ILE A 103 -11.35 6.68 14.86
N LYS A 104 -12.67 6.88 14.71
CA LYS A 104 -13.61 5.78 14.45
C LYS A 104 -13.65 5.36 12.97
N ASN A 105 -13.20 6.22 12.08
CA ASN A 105 -13.29 5.99 10.64
C ASN A 105 -11.97 5.41 10.09
N PHE A 106 -12.05 4.16 9.60
CA PHE A 106 -10.94 3.49 8.94
C PHE A 106 -10.43 4.25 7.71
N PHE A 107 -11.32 4.78 6.87
CA PHE A 107 -10.97 5.50 5.65
C PHE A 107 -10.20 6.77 5.93
N THR A 108 -10.67 7.57 6.88
CA THR A 108 -9.97 8.80 7.30
C THR A 108 -8.56 8.47 7.78
N THR A 109 -8.42 7.41 8.57
CA THR A 109 -7.12 6.98 9.08
C THR A 109 -6.23 6.46 7.94
N ARG A 110 -6.78 5.68 7.01
CA ARG A 110 -6.04 5.16 5.86
C ARG A 110 -5.51 6.28 4.97
N ILE A 111 -6.37 7.22 4.57
CA ILE A 111 -5.96 8.38 3.78
C ILE A 111 -4.90 9.19 4.54
N GLY A 112 -5.06 9.37 5.85
CA GLY A 112 -4.07 10.03 6.70
C GLY A 112 -2.69 9.37 6.64
N ILE A 113 -2.63 8.03 6.70
CA ILE A 113 -1.38 7.27 6.58
C ILE A 113 -0.75 7.44 5.19
N GLU A 114 -1.55 7.32 4.12
CA GLU A 114 -1.05 7.45 2.75
C GLU A 114 -0.50 8.86 2.49
N VAL A 115 -1.25 9.90 2.89
CA VAL A 115 -0.82 11.29 2.78
C VAL A 115 0.44 11.54 3.61
N ALA A 116 0.49 11.05 4.86
CA ALA A 116 1.70 11.15 5.69
C ALA A 116 2.91 10.45 5.03
N GLY A 117 2.70 9.28 4.41
CA GLY A 117 3.73 8.58 3.66
C GLY A 117 4.26 9.40 2.47
N VAL A 118 3.37 10.02 1.70
CA VAL A 118 3.75 10.92 0.60
C VAL A 118 4.53 12.13 1.12
N LEU A 119 4.08 12.76 2.21
CA LEU A 119 4.77 13.89 2.81
C LEU A 119 6.15 13.50 3.35
N LEU A 120 6.29 12.34 3.99
CA LEU A 120 7.57 11.81 4.43
C LEU A 120 8.50 11.52 3.25
N ALA A 121 7.99 10.93 2.17
CA ALA A 121 8.77 10.67 0.97
C ALA A 121 9.31 11.97 0.35
N ILE A 122 8.50 13.04 0.30
CA ILE A 122 8.94 14.36 -0.14
C ILE A 122 9.99 14.92 0.83
N PHE A 123 9.74 14.87 2.14
CA PHE A 123 10.69 15.36 3.14
C PHE A 123 12.05 14.70 3.02
N PHE A 124 12.11 13.37 2.97
CA PHE A 124 13.36 12.64 2.79
C PHE A 124 13.97 12.87 1.41
N GLY A 125 13.15 13.04 0.37
CA GLY A 125 13.61 13.35 -0.97
C GLY A 125 14.35 14.69 -1.04
N PHE A 126 13.81 15.73 -0.38
CA PHE A 126 14.49 17.01 -0.26
C PHE A 126 15.71 16.95 0.66
N ALA A 127 15.64 16.20 1.77
CA ALA A 127 16.78 16.01 2.67
C ALA A 127 17.97 15.29 2.01
N ALA A 128 17.70 14.44 1.02
CA ALA A 128 18.70 13.72 0.22
C ALA A 128 19.04 14.41 -1.12
N ASP A 129 18.59 15.65 -1.34
CA ASP A 129 18.80 16.44 -2.57
C ASP A 129 18.25 15.81 -3.87
N ILE A 130 17.32 14.84 -3.76
CA ILE A 130 16.58 14.24 -4.89
C ILE A 130 15.22 14.93 -5.14
N ARG A 131 14.91 15.98 -4.39
CA ARG A 131 13.67 16.78 -4.46
C ARG A 131 12.42 15.90 -4.28
N PHE A 132 11.54 15.83 -5.28
CA PHE A 132 10.35 14.99 -5.23
C PHE A 132 10.66 13.50 -5.38
N GLY A 133 11.86 13.12 -5.83
CA GLY A 133 12.24 11.72 -6.04
C GLY A 133 11.22 10.97 -6.91
N ALA A 134 10.70 9.85 -6.39
CA ALA A 134 9.68 9.03 -7.04
C ALA A 134 8.23 9.53 -6.85
N VAL A 135 8.02 10.61 -6.08
CA VAL A 135 6.69 11.16 -5.83
C VAL A 135 6.25 11.99 -7.04
N SER A 136 5.12 11.59 -7.64
CA SER A 136 4.53 12.27 -8.79
C SER A 136 3.08 12.64 -8.52
N PHE A 137 2.45 13.37 -9.45
CA PHE A 137 1.03 13.70 -9.38
C PHE A 137 0.13 12.45 -9.23
N GLY A 138 0.50 11.35 -9.88
CA GLY A 138 -0.21 10.07 -9.75
C GLY A 138 -0.15 9.51 -8.32
N THR A 139 0.95 9.73 -7.60
CA THR A 139 1.11 9.31 -6.20
C THR A 139 0.14 10.03 -5.28
N PHE A 140 -0.06 11.34 -5.47
CA PHE A 140 -1.04 12.11 -4.70
C PHE A 140 -2.47 11.68 -4.98
N ILE A 141 -2.80 11.44 -6.26
CA ILE A 141 -4.11 10.92 -6.65
C ILE A 141 -4.35 9.59 -5.93
N LEU A 142 -3.41 8.64 -6.05
CA LEU A 142 -3.49 7.32 -5.42
C LEU A 142 -3.72 7.42 -3.91
N ALA A 143 -2.94 8.24 -3.20
CA ALA A 143 -3.04 8.39 -1.75
C ALA A 143 -4.46 8.79 -1.29
N ILE A 144 -5.17 9.60 -2.10
CA ILE A 144 -6.53 10.04 -1.79
C ILE A 144 -7.57 8.99 -2.22
N ILE A 145 -7.40 8.38 -3.40
CA ILE A 145 -8.45 7.53 -3.99
C ILE A 145 -8.38 6.07 -3.52
N ILE A 146 -7.23 5.57 -3.06
CA ILE A 146 -7.05 4.15 -2.69
C ILE A 146 -8.10 3.70 -1.67
N GLY A 147 -8.31 4.46 -0.60
CA GLY A 147 -9.30 4.11 0.44
C GLY A 147 -10.73 3.98 -0.09
N PRO A 148 -11.29 5.03 -0.73
CA PRO A 148 -12.61 4.97 -1.38
C PRO A 148 -12.74 3.85 -2.42
N LEU A 149 -11.69 3.60 -3.21
CA LEU A 149 -11.73 2.64 -4.30
C LEU A 149 -11.68 1.19 -3.80
N ILE A 150 -10.94 0.92 -2.71
CA ILE A 150 -11.05 -0.35 -1.96
C ILE A 150 -12.48 -0.54 -1.45
N SER A 151 -13.10 0.49 -0.84
CA SER A 151 -14.49 0.38 -0.37
C SER A 151 -15.47 0.05 -1.49
N LEU A 152 -15.28 0.64 -2.68
CA LEU A 152 -16.11 0.36 -3.83
C LEU A 152 -16.00 -1.12 -4.24
N HIS A 153 -14.78 -1.63 -4.34
CA HIS A 153 -14.53 -3.04 -4.65
C HIS A 153 -15.08 -3.99 -3.57
N MET A 154 -14.96 -3.64 -2.29
CA MET A 154 -15.54 -4.46 -1.22
C MET A 154 -17.07 -4.52 -1.28
N LYS A 155 -17.75 -3.39 -1.56
CA LYS A 155 -19.21 -3.37 -1.72
C LYS A 155 -19.63 -4.25 -2.89
N TRP A 156 -18.94 -4.13 -4.02
CA TRP A 156 -19.19 -4.94 -5.20
C TRP A 156 -18.97 -6.44 -4.93
N LEU A 157 -17.83 -6.81 -4.34
CA LEU A 157 -17.54 -8.20 -3.95
C LEU A 157 -18.54 -8.73 -2.92
N GLY A 158 -18.98 -7.90 -1.97
CA GLY A 158 -20.00 -8.26 -0.99
C GLY A 158 -21.33 -8.66 -1.65
N HIS A 159 -21.73 -7.93 -2.69
CA HIS A 159 -22.92 -8.27 -3.47
C HIS A 159 -22.75 -9.58 -4.25
N VAL A 160 -21.59 -9.78 -4.90
CA VAL A 160 -21.32 -10.97 -5.72
C VAL A 160 -21.18 -12.23 -4.86
N LEU A 161 -20.47 -12.14 -3.73
CA LEU A 161 -20.15 -13.27 -2.86
C LEU A 161 -21.19 -13.48 -1.74
N LYS A 162 -22.26 -12.66 -1.69
CA LYS A 162 -23.22 -12.61 -0.56
C LYS A 162 -22.55 -12.48 0.80
N TRP A 163 -21.40 -11.80 0.83
CA TRP A 163 -20.64 -11.60 2.05
C TRP A 163 -21.27 -10.46 2.85
N LYS A 164 -21.70 -10.75 4.07
CA LYS A 164 -22.30 -9.75 4.98
C LYS A 164 -21.20 -8.78 5.40
N THR A 165 -21.23 -7.56 4.86
CA THR A 165 -20.50 -6.42 5.44
C THR A 165 -21.06 -6.18 6.85
N SER A 166 -20.30 -6.58 7.88
CA SER A 166 -20.57 -6.18 9.26
C SER A 166 -20.11 -4.75 9.51
#